data_AF-A0A3Q9J0I5-F1
#
_entry.id   AF-A0A3Q9J0I5-F1
#
_cell.length_a   1.000
_cell.length_b   1.000
_cell.length_c   1.000
_cell.angle_alpha   90.00
_cell.angle_beta   90.00
_cell.angle_gamma   90.00
#
_symmetry.space_group_name_H-M   'P 1'
#
loop_
_entity.id
_entity.type
_entity.pdbx_description
1 polymer ?
#
loop_
_entity_poly.entity_id
_entity_poly.type
_entity_poly.pdbx_seq_one_letter_code
_entity_poly.pdbx_strand_id
1 'polypeptide(L)' 'MSAQLNGSAPQTGAQAVIADAIDPARRPDVLFRVRRDEGHQASAWWMIGAFVGVSLAVIALLSFVPGGAGV' A
#
# COMPACT_ATOMS: atom_id res chain seq x y z
N MET A 1 -46.95 8.57 -39.66
CA MET A 1 -45.65 9.26 -39.75
C MET A 1 -45.08 9.46 -38.35
N SER A 2 -43.94 8.85 -38.01
CA SER A 2 -43.15 9.20 -36.82
C SER A 2 -41.70 9.38 -37.24
N ALA A 3 -41.23 10.63 -37.22
CA ALA A 3 -39.90 11.01 -37.65
C ALA A 3 -38.85 10.57 -36.61
N GLN A 4 -37.87 9.80 -37.08
CA GLN A 4 -36.68 9.41 -36.33
C GLN A 4 -35.75 10.63 -36.24
N LEU A 5 -35.71 11.28 -35.08
CA LEU A 5 -34.78 12.38 -34.80
C LEU A 5 -33.41 11.79 -34.44
N ASN A 6 -32.58 11.64 -35.47
CA ASN A 6 -31.18 11.28 -35.37
C ASN A 6 -30.40 12.47 -34.77
N GLY A 7 -30.48 12.65 -33.45
CA GLY A 7 -29.81 13.72 -32.73
C GLY A 7 -28.33 13.40 -32.53
N SER A 8 -27.47 13.93 -33.40
CA SER A 8 -26.03 13.98 -33.15
C SER A 8 -25.76 14.97 -32.02
N ALA A 9 -25.61 14.47 -30.80
CA ALA A 9 -25.15 15.28 -29.67
C ALA A 9 -23.69 15.72 -29.91
N PRO A 10 -23.28 16.93 -29.52
CA PRO A 10 -21.94 17.42 -29.78
C PRO A 10 -20.89 16.55 -29.06
N GLN A 11 -20.08 15.85 -29.84
CA GLN A 11 -18.91 15.11 -29.38
C GLN A 11 -17.82 16.12 -29.02
N THR A 12 -17.92 16.68 -27.82
CA THR A 12 -16.89 17.56 -27.24
C THR A 12 -15.75 16.71 -26.68
N GLY A 13 -14.55 17.27 -26.52
CA GLY A 13 -13.37 16.57 -25.98
C GLY A 13 -13.60 15.93 -24.59
N ALA A 14 -14.61 16.36 -23.84
CA ALA A 14 -15.07 15.71 -22.62
C ALA A 14 -15.54 14.25 -22.85
N GLN A 15 -16.04 13.92 -24.04
CA GLN A 15 -16.49 12.57 -24.39
C GLN A 15 -15.34 11.62 -24.76
N ALA A 16 -14.22 12.15 -25.28
CA ALA A 16 -13.01 11.36 -25.48
C ALA A 16 -12.41 10.92 -24.12
N VAL A 17 -12.52 11.77 -23.09
CA VAL A 17 -12.14 11.41 -21.70
C VAL A 17 -13.06 10.35 -21.11
N ILE A 18 -14.32 10.23 -21.57
CA ILE A 18 -15.29 9.21 -21.12
C ILE A 18 -15.10 7.88 -21.87
N ALA A 19 -14.73 7.91 -23.16
CA ALA A 19 -14.43 6.70 -23.94
C ALA A 19 -13.12 6.02 -23.49
N ASP A 20 -12.14 6.80 -23.03
CA ASP A 20 -10.90 6.35 -22.41
C ASP A 20 -10.95 6.43 -20.87
N ALA A 21 -12.14 6.64 -20.30
CA ALA A 21 -12.35 6.54 -18.86
C ALA A 21 -12.27 5.06 -18.46
N ILE A 22 -11.04 4.56 -18.32
CA ILE A 22 -10.77 3.51 -17.36
C ILE A 22 -11.26 4.06 -16.03
N ASP A 23 -12.48 3.67 -15.67
CA ASP A 23 -13.12 4.01 -14.41
C ASP A 23 -12.08 3.84 -13.30
N PRO A 24 -11.67 4.91 -12.61
CA PRO A 24 -10.68 4.82 -11.56
C PRO A 24 -11.09 3.80 -10.48
N ALA A 25 -12.38 3.50 -10.31
CA ALA A 25 -12.88 2.47 -9.41
C ALA A 25 -12.75 1.04 -9.97
N ARG A 26 -12.58 0.86 -11.29
CA ARG A 26 -12.30 -0.45 -11.94
C ARG A 26 -10.82 -0.81 -11.98
N ARG A 27 -9.95 0.06 -11.49
CA ARG A 27 -8.52 -0.23 -11.38
C ARG A 27 -8.30 -1.38 -10.40
N PRO A 28 -7.66 -2.50 -10.81
CA PRO A 28 -7.50 -3.67 -9.96
C PRO A 28 -6.66 -3.38 -8.71
N ASP A 29 -5.72 -2.43 -8.80
CA ASP A 29 -4.95 -1.94 -7.66
C ASP A 29 -5.80 -1.20 -6.63
N VAL A 30 -6.92 -0.56 -7.01
CA VAL A 30 -7.79 0.17 -6.08
C VAL A 30 -8.52 -0.76 -5.13
N LEU A 31 -8.82 -2.00 -5.54
CA LEU A 31 -9.43 -3.00 -4.67
C LEU A 31 -8.50 -3.42 -3.52
N PHE A 32 -7.18 -3.35 -3.73
CA PHE A 32 -6.18 -3.82 -2.77
C PHE A 32 -5.32 -2.71 -2.17
N ARG A 33 -5.41 -1.49 -2.71
CA ARG A 33 -4.66 -0.35 -2.19
C ARG A 33 -5.31 0.15 -0.91
N VAL A 34 -4.77 -0.31 0.21
CA VAL A 34 -5.03 0.27 1.53
C VAL A 34 -4.59 1.74 1.50
N ARG A 35 -5.55 2.65 1.59
CA ARG A 35 -5.25 4.08 1.78
C ARG A 35 -4.81 4.26 3.22
N ARG A 36 -3.54 4.62 3.42
CA ARG A 36 -3.06 5.14 4.70
C ARG A 36 -3.18 6.66 4.67
N ASP A 37 -3.47 7.23 5.83
CA ASP A 37 -3.60 8.68 5.99
C ASP A 37 -2.30 9.39 5.58
N GLU A 38 -2.44 10.59 5.03
CA GLU A 38 -1.29 11.44 4.74
C GLU A 38 -0.56 11.74 6.05
N GLY A 39 0.74 11.39 6.12
CA GLY A 39 1.54 11.51 7.34
C GLY A 39 1.55 10.29 8.27
N HIS A 40 1.02 9.14 7.85
CA HIS A 40 1.10 7.89 8.62
C HIS A 40 2.56 7.41 8.73
N GLN A 41 3.22 7.78 9.84
CA GLN A 41 4.60 7.39 10.13
C GLN A 41 4.62 6.06 10.89
N ALA A 42 5.54 5.17 10.50
CA ALA A 42 5.81 3.99 11.29
C ALA A 42 6.36 4.40 12.67
N SER A 43 5.82 3.81 13.74
CA SER A 43 6.30 4.10 15.10
C SER A 43 7.76 3.65 15.26
N ALA A 44 8.64 4.56 15.65
CA ALA A 44 10.05 4.28 15.90
C ALA A 44 10.26 3.21 16.98
N TRP A 45 9.30 3.04 17.91
CA TRP A 45 9.33 2.03 18.94
C TRP A 45 9.36 0.59 18.40
N TRP A 46 8.86 0.34 17.18
CA TRP A 46 8.98 -0.96 16.54
C TRP A 46 10.44 -1.29 16.19
N MET A 47 11.19 -0.33 15.65
CA MET A 47 12.62 -0.52 15.33
C MET A 47 13.44 -0.70 16.61
N ILE A 48 13.16 0.10 17.63
CA ILE A 48 13.82 0.00 18.95
C ILE A 48 13.53 -1.37 19.58
N GLY A 49 12.27 -1.80 19.58
CA GLY A 49 11.86 -3.09 20.13
C GLY A 49 12.50 -4.26 19.39
N ALA A 50 12.56 -4.21 18.06
CA ALA A 50 13.23 -5.24 17.25
C ALA A 50 14.72 -5.33 17.57
N PHE A 51 15.41 -4.18 17.67
CA PHE A 51 16.83 -4.14 18.06
C PHE A 51 17.06 -4.76 19.43
N VAL A 52 16.34 -4.28 20.46
CA VAL A 52 16.47 -4.77 21.83
C VAL A 52 16.13 -6.27 21.92
N GLY A 53 15.07 -6.73 21.25
CA GLY A 53 14.65 -8.12 21.25
C GLY A 53 15.68 -9.05 20.63
N VAL A 54 16.24 -8.69 19.47
CA VAL A 54 17.29 -9.49 18.81
C VAL A 54 18.57 -9.50 19.63
N SER A 55 19.00 -8.35 20.17
CA SER A 55 20.20 -8.29 21.02
C SER A 55 20.06 -9.17 22.26
N LEU A 56 18.92 -9.11 22.96
CA LEU A 56 18.66 -9.96 24.12
C LEU A 56 18.60 -11.45 23.74
N ALA A 57 18.01 -11.78 22.59
CA ALA A 57 17.98 -13.16 22.11
C ALA A 57 19.40 -13.70 21.84
N VAL A 58 20.27 -12.92 21.20
CA VAL A 58 21.67 -13.29 20.97
C VAL A 58 22.42 -13.45 22.30
N ILE A 59 22.28 -12.50 23.22
CA ILE A 59 22.92 -12.56 24.54
C ILE A 59 22.46 -13.82 25.29
N ALA A 60 21.14 -14.08 25.30
CA ALA A 60 20.60 -15.27 25.93
C ALA A 60 21.20 -16.54 25.31
N LEU A 61 21.20 -16.65 23.98
CA LEU A 61 21.75 -17.80 23.27
C LEU A 61 23.23 -18.04 23.60
N LEU A 62 24.05 -16.99 23.62
CA LEU A 62 25.47 -17.09 23.95
C LEU A 62 25.71 -17.37 25.45
N SER A 63 24.80 -16.94 26.33
CA SER A 63 24.88 -17.21 27.78
C SER A 63 24.66 -18.69 28.11
N PHE A 64 24.07 -19.46 27.19
CA PHE A 64 23.92 -20.91 27.33
C PHE A 64 25.12 -21.70 26.75
N VAL A 65 26.17 -21.04 26.24
CA VAL A 65 27.41 -21.69 25.79
C VAL A 65 28.38 -21.80 26.97
N PRO A 66 28.66 -23.01 27.49
CA PRO A 66 29.64 -23.19 28.56
C PRO A 66 31.05 -23.05 27.97
N GLY A 67 31.84 -22.07 28.45
CA GLY A 67 33.26 -21.92 28.07
C GLY A 67 33.74 -20.52 27.66
N GLY A 68 32.92 -19.47 27.72
CA GLY A 68 33.33 -18.10 27.35
C GLY A 68 34.15 -17.33 28.40
N ALA A 69 34.22 -17.85 29.63
CA ALA A 69 35.04 -17.34 30.72
C ALA A 69 35.69 -18.53 31.43
N GLY A 70 36.80 -19.02 30.90
CA GLY A 70 37.53 -20.13 31.50
C GLY A 70 38.87 -20.34 30.83
N VAL A 71 39.92 -19.97 31.57
CA VAL A 71 41.39 -20.06 31.38
C VAL A 71 42.03 -19.27 30.24
#